data_AF-A0A261B323-F1
#
_entry.id   AF-A0A261B323-F1
#
_cell.length_a   1.000
_cell.length_b   1.000
_cell.length_c   1.000
_cell.angle_alpha   90.00
_cell.angle_beta   90.00
_cell.angle_gamma   90.00
#
_symmetry.space_group_name_H-M   'P 1'
#
loop_
_entity.id
_entity.type
_entity.pdbx_description
1 polymer ?
#
loop_
_entity_poly.entity_id
_entity_poly.type
_entity_poly.pdbx_seq_one_letter_code
_entity_poly.pdbx_strand_id
1 'polypeptide(L)' 'MKSLLVSLLLLAPAVLCAIDFTRGSCLQMINKGRGEFAEKHQLANMNALVYNKRMELKILEQLSLTEGCPKPSISA' A
#
# COMPACT_ATOMS: atom_id res chain seq x y z
N MET A 1 -29.47 -18.34 21.09
CA MET A 1 -28.31 -17.47 21.40
C MET A 1 -26.99 -18.02 20.86
N LYS A 2 -26.67 -19.31 21.05
CA LYS A 2 -25.43 -19.93 20.51
C LYS A 2 -25.31 -19.90 18.99
N SER A 3 -26.40 -20.16 18.26
CA SER A 3 -26.40 -20.17 16.79
C SER A 3 -26.15 -18.78 16.17
N LEU A 4 -26.66 -17.70 16.78
CA LEU A 4 -26.39 -16.32 16.33
C LEU A 4 -24.92 -15.92 16.51
N LEU A 5 -24.30 -16.33 17.63
CA LEU A 5 -22.88 -16.07 17.88
C LEU A 5 -21.99 -16.82 16.87
N VAL A 6 -22.33 -18.07 16.55
CA VAL A 6 -21.60 -18.86 15.54
C VAL A 6 -21.72 -18.21 14.15
N SER A 7 -22.91 -17.74 13.76
CA SER A 7 -23.10 -17.01 12.50
C SER A 7 -22.28 -15.71 12.45
N LEU A 8 -22.19 -14.97 13.55
CA LEU A 8 -21.40 -13.74 13.64
C LEU A 8 -19.90 -14.00 13.52
N LEU A 9 -19.39 -15.08 14.15
CA LEU A 9 -17.99 -15.50 14.02
C LEU A 9 -17.64 -15.94 12.58
N LEU A 10 -18.57 -16.58 11.87
CA LEU A 10 -18.37 -17.03 10.49
C LEU A 10 -18.36 -15.86 9.48
N LEU A 11 -18.96 -14.72 9.81
CA LEU A 11 -18.98 -13.51 8.97
C LEU A 11 -17.73 -12.62 9.16
N ALA A 12 -17.03 -12.73 10.29
CA ALA A 12 -15.87 -11.90 10.60
C ALA A 12 -14.70 -12.03 9.60
N PRO A 13 -14.34 -13.22 9.07
CA PRO A 13 -13.28 -13.36 8.07
C PRO A 13 -13.61 -12.65 6.76
N ALA A 14 -14.88 -12.65 6.34
CA ALA A 14 -15.31 -11.98 5.11
C ALA A 14 -15.21 -10.45 5.23
N VAL A 15 -15.45 -9.89 6.42
CA VAL A 15 -15.33 -8.45 6.69
C VAL A 15 -13.87 -8.03 6.82
N LEU A 16 -13.02 -8.88 7.41
CA LEU A 16 -11.58 -8.60 7.59
C LEU A 16 -10.79 -8.75 6.28
N CYS A 17 -11.17 -9.68 5.39
CA CYS A 17 -10.57 -9.81 4.06
C CYS A 17 -11.05 -8.74 3.06
N ALA A 18 -12.09 -7.98 3.39
CA ALA A 18 -12.66 -6.95 2.50
C ALA A 18 -11.97 -5.58 2.61
N ILE A 19 -10.82 -5.48 3.29
CA ILE A 19 -9.99 -4.27 3.18
C ILE A 19 -9.28 -4.35 1.82
N ASP A 20 -10.00 -3.96 0.78
CA ASP A 20 -9.44 -3.77 -0.55
C ASP A 20 -8.37 -2.69 -0.45
N PHE A 21 -7.10 -3.11 -0.49
CA PHE A 21 -5.99 -2.21 -0.65
C PHE A 21 -6.02 -1.65 -2.08
N THR A 22 -6.81 -0.59 -2.26
CA THR A 22 -6.93 0.11 -3.54
C THR A 22 -5.67 0.92 -3.84
N ARG A 23 -5.50 1.25 -5.12
CA ARG A 23 -4.48 2.23 -5.57
C ARG A 23 -4.60 3.56 -4.83
N GLY A 24 -5.83 3.98 -4.53
CA GLY A 24 -6.11 5.22 -3.80
C GLY A 24 -5.64 5.16 -2.34
N SER A 25 -5.99 4.08 -1.63
CA SER A 25 -5.54 3.89 -0.23
C SER A 25 -4.02 3.75 -0.15
N CYS A 26 -3.39 3.08 -1.12
CA CYS A 26 -1.93 3.02 -1.23
C CYS A 26 -1.31 4.42 -1.38
N LEU A 27 -1.81 5.21 -2.36
CA LEU A 27 -1.31 6.56 -2.61
C LEU A 27 -1.44 7.45 -1.38
N GLN A 28 -2.58 7.39 -0.69
CA GLN A 28 -2.83 8.15 0.53
C GLN A 28 -1.85 7.78 1.64
N MET A 29 -1.62 6.49 1.87
CA MET A 29 -0.69 5.99 2.87
C MET A 29 0.74 6.49 2.61
N ILE A 30 1.21 6.39 1.36
CA ILE A 30 2.56 6.84 0.98
C ILE A 30 2.71 8.36 1.12
N ASN A 31 1.72 9.12 0.65
CA ASN A 31 1.77 10.59 0.78
C ASN A 31 1.70 11.05 2.24
N LYS A 32 0.98 10.34 3.11
CA LYS A 32 0.99 10.61 4.55
C LYS A 32 2.41 10.46 5.13
N GLY A 33 3.07 9.34 4.88
CA GLY A 33 4.45 9.13 5.35
C GLY A 33 5.44 10.16 4.78
N ARG A 34 5.28 10.56 3.50
CA ARG A 34 6.07 11.65 2.90
C ARG A 34 5.85 12.99 3.58
N GLY A 35 4.62 13.31 3.95
CA GLY A 35 4.27 14.52 4.69
C GLY A 35 4.90 14.54 6.09
N GLU A 36 4.73 13.46 6.86
CA GLU A 36 5.34 13.31 8.19
C GLU A 36 6.87 13.43 8.12
N PHE A 37 7.50 12.82 7.12
CA PHE A 37 8.94 12.94 6.90
C PHE A 37 9.36 14.37 6.54
N ALA A 38 8.60 15.05 5.67
CA ALA A 38 8.86 16.43 5.29
C ALA A 38 8.76 17.38 6.48
N GLU A 39 7.77 17.22 7.34
CA GLU A 39 7.63 17.99 8.58
C GLU A 39 8.80 17.73 9.53
N LYS A 40 9.12 16.45 9.78
CA LYS A 40 10.21 16.07 10.69
C LYS A 40 11.57 16.60 10.25
N HIS A 41 11.83 16.58 8.95
CA HIS A 41 13.13 16.93 8.37
C HIS A 41 13.16 18.31 7.70
N GLN A 42 12.08 19.10 7.81
CA GLN A 42 11.94 20.44 7.24
C GLN A 42 12.24 20.50 5.73
N LEU A 43 11.67 19.54 4.97
CA LEU A 43 11.85 19.45 3.53
C LEU A 43 10.77 20.22 2.78
N ALA A 44 11.10 21.43 2.33
CA ALA A 44 10.17 22.31 1.62
C ALA A 44 9.72 21.78 0.24
N ASN A 45 10.48 20.87 -0.38
CA ASN A 45 10.26 20.38 -1.74
C ASN A 45 9.71 18.94 -1.81
N MET A 46 9.07 18.45 -0.73
CA MET A 46 8.46 17.11 -0.70
C MET A 46 7.03 17.12 -1.25
N ASN A 47 6.90 17.19 -2.57
CA ASN A 47 5.58 17.19 -3.21
C ASN A 47 4.83 15.87 -3.01
N ALA A 48 3.49 15.95 -2.93
CA ALA A 48 2.63 14.78 -2.95
C ALA A 48 2.77 14.04 -4.29
N LEU A 49 2.80 12.71 -4.23
CA LEU A 49 2.76 11.86 -5.40
C LEU A 49 1.35 11.86 -5.99
N VAL A 50 1.28 11.70 -7.30
CA VAL A 50 0.05 11.40 -8.03
C VAL A 50 0.19 10.00 -8.62
N TYR A 51 -0.89 9.22 -8.51
CA TYR A 51 -0.89 7.88 -9.07
C TYR A 51 -0.74 7.91 -10.60
N ASN A 52 0.21 7.15 -11.13
CA ASN A 52 0.48 7.07 -12.56
C ASN A 52 0.35 5.62 -13.06
N LYS A 53 -0.74 5.34 -13.79
CA LYS A 53 -1.03 4.00 -14.32
C LYS A 53 0.04 3.48 -15.28
N ARG A 54 0.66 4.34 -16.08
CA ARG A 54 1.74 3.93 -17.01
C ARG A 54 2.98 3.48 -16.23
N MET A 55 3.27 4.15 -15.11
CA MET A 55 4.38 3.77 -14.23
C MET A 55 4.12 2.42 -13.55
N GLU A 56 2.88 2.17 -13.08
CA GLU A 56 2.50 0.86 -12.53
C GLU A 56 2.77 -0.28 -13.53
N LEU A 57 2.36 -0.12 -14.80
CA LEU A 57 2.60 -1.14 -15.83
C LEU A 57 4.08 -1.45 -16.01
N LYS A 58 4.95 -0.43 -16.01
CA LYS A 58 6.40 -0.63 -16.09
C LYS A 58 6.96 -1.35 -14.86
N ILE A 59 6.44 -1.03 -13.66
CA ILE A 59 6.83 -1.72 -12.44
C ILE A 59 6.43 -3.19 -12.51
N LEU A 60 5.21 -3.49 -12.96
CA LEU A 60 4.73 -4.87 -13.14
C LEU A 60 5.57 -5.65 -14.16
N GLU A 61 5.93 -5.01 -15.28
CA GLU A 61 6.84 -5.60 -16.27
C GLU A 61 8.19 -5.93 -15.62
N GLN A 62 8.80 -5.01 -14.88
CA GLN A 62 10.07 -5.27 -14.19
C GLN A 62 9.96 -6.36 -13.13
N LEU A 63 8.89 -6.36 -12.33
CA LEU A 63 8.62 -7.39 -11.34
C LEU A 63 8.33 -8.76 -11.99
N SER A 64 7.91 -8.81 -13.25
CA SER A 64 7.77 -10.10 -13.97
C SER A 64 9.12 -10.69 -14.38
N LEU A 65 10.16 -9.86 -14.47
CA LEU A 65 11.52 -10.28 -14.83
C LEU A 65 12.32 -10.74 -13.61
N THR A 66 11.86 -10.41 -12.40
CA THR A 66 12.51 -10.75 -11.14
C THR A 66 11.57 -11.63 -10.30
N GLU A 67 12.06 -12.74 -9.75
CA GLU A 67 11.31 -13.58 -8.78
C GLU A 67 11.14 -12.84 -7.42
N GLY A 68 10.46 -11.69 -7.43
CA GLY A 68 10.31 -10.78 -6.28
C GLY A 68 11.02 -9.44 -6.45
N CYS A 69 11.20 -8.70 -5.35
CA CYS A 69 11.84 -7.39 -5.38
C CYS A 69 13.35 -7.53 -5.71
N PRO A 70 13.88 -6.76 -6.67
CA PRO A 70 15.31 -6.76 -6.94
C PRO A 70 16.09 -6.36 -5.68
N LYS A 71 17.25 -7.00 -5.47
CA LYS A 71 18.14 -6.64 -4.36
C LYS A 71 18.54 -5.17 -4.48
N PRO A 72 18.62 -4.42 -3.37
CA PRO A 72 19.09 -3.04 -3.40
C PRO A 72 20.45 -2.97 -4.08
N SER A 73 20.58 -2.10 -5.09
CA SER A 73 21.85 -1.87 -5.77
C SER A 73 22.85 -1.07 -4.92
N ILE A 74 22.39 -0.52 -3.79
CA ILE A 74 23.19 0.23 -2.83
C ILE A 74 22.87 -0.34 -1.45
N SER A 75 23.87 -0.93 -0.79
CA SER A 75 23.81 -1.30 0.62
C SER A 75 23.86 -0.03 1.46
N ALA A 76 22.85 0.17 2.32
CA ALA A 76 22.84 1.20 3.34
C ALA A 76 23.86 0.90 4.46
#